data_AF-A0A950AN74-F1
#
_entry.id   AF-A0A950AN74-F1
#
_cell.length_a   1.000
_cell.length_b   1.000
_cell.length_c   1.000
_cell.angle_alpha   90.00
_cell.angle_beta   90.00
_cell.angle_gamma   90.00
#
_symmetry.space_group_name_H-M   'P 1'
#
loop_
_entity.id
_entity.type
_entity.pdbx_description
1 polymer ?
#
loop_
_entity_poly.entity_id
_entity_poly.type
_entity_poly.pdbx_seq_one_letter_code
_entity_poly.pdbx_strand_id
1 'polypeptide(L)'
;METTEPESQQNLEGGSSDEGDKFHVSHVGPDDLETQDTQWLRMDPSLTRAVLAKTEEELLGGLAALMRSKVEHEQVNRRLAQVHIDNQQARQGLEAVKDQIRRAEQEVATRLNEQARLNEEITRIRAELDALRRDHQGYAELVAVLKNELSQTRQSLDQTQLNLNAAREATENQFVAHREALDRLAQTHHETRALEGRLVNLREEVEERIRAREALIADLLALQDHVGDLTARREALVADSSAIEAHHADLHDMVAGLRLEHSNLLTEIENLHQAATNHGKAGQRLASSLQELQLEVDQRALERESLLQQVSETQARLTNLLSTKGTLERSIDEAGARHFALQSEIAALESHLRELASAAESAEKARNEEGLPLLFGVETQRVAREWDCYALESEFHTEEELDADKVAELVAILPGLDGCMLVKNHGPVLASQLPERLHSHLKVPNRNYQLLFERLEDKLEEYNLQNARLATYKIGEEALTIAQANHAFLFASHKQARLRPGVANKLASIVVEVAKMYP
;
A
#
# COMPACT_ATOMS: atom_id res chain seq x y z
N MET A 1 -116.99 -28.30 -40.20
CA MET A 1 -117.93 -28.48 -39.09
C MET A 1 -119.26 -27.85 -39.50
N GLU A 2 -120.38 -28.38 -39.00
CA GLU A 2 -121.64 -27.69 -38.68
C GLU A 2 -122.17 -26.65 -39.70
N THR A 3 -123.18 -26.98 -40.53
CA THR A 3 -124.65 -26.75 -40.33
C THR A 3 -125.08 -25.29 -40.62
N THR A 4 -126.31 -24.92 -41.05
CA THR A 4 -127.66 -25.53 -40.95
C THR A 4 -128.53 -25.30 -42.21
N GLU A 5 -129.66 -26.03 -42.27
CA GLU A 5 -130.86 -25.90 -43.13
C GLU A 5 -131.91 -24.93 -42.49
N PRO A 6 -133.22 -24.80 -42.87
CA PRO A 6 -133.99 -25.16 -44.09
C PRO A 6 -135.03 -24.07 -44.56
N GLU A 7 -136.05 -24.48 -45.34
CA GLU A 7 -137.44 -23.93 -45.42
C GLU A 7 -137.74 -22.59 -46.17
N SER A 8 -138.97 -22.29 -46.68
CA SER A 8 -140.26 -23.01 -46.66
C SER A 8 -141.18 -22.76 -47.91
N GLN A 9 -142.42 -23.27 -47.88
CA GLN A 9 -143.35 -23.59 -48.99
C GLN A 9 -144.41 -22.51 -49.40
N GLN A 10 -145.40 -22.93 -50.24
CA GLN A 10 -146.78 -22.40 -50.46
C GLN A 10 -147.06 -21.35 -51.58
N ASN A 11 -148.25 -21.26 -52.22
CA ASN A 11 -149.27 -22.25 -52.66
C ASN A 11 -150.39 -21.56 -53.53
N LEU A 12 -151.33 -22.35 -54.13
CA LEU A 12 -152.68 -21.94 -54.64
C LEU A 12 -152.76 -20.99 -55.88
N GLU A 13 -153.92 -20.74 -56.53
CA GLU A 13 -154.90 -21.64 -57.20
C GLU A 13 -155.97 -20.82 -57.99
N GLY A 14 -156.68 -21.45 -58.94
CA GLY A 14 -157.95 -20.97 -59.54
C GLY A 14 -157.87 -20.06 -60.79
N GLY A 15 -158.84 -20.05 -61.73
CA GLY A 15 -159.97 -20.96 -61.94
C GLY A 15 -161.26 -20.30 -62.48
N SER A 16 -162.02 -20.98 -63.37
CA SER A 16 -163.41 -20.66 -63.81
C SER A 16 -163.58 -19.35 -64.66
N SER A 17 -164.72 -18.96 -65.28
CA SER A 17 -165.90 -19.61 -65.91
C SER A 17 -166.88 -18.50 -66.37
N ASP A 18 -167.86 -18.64 -67.28
CA ASP A 18 -168.04 -19.40 -68.54
C ASP A 18 -169.32 -18.81 -69.23
N GLU A 19 -170.03 -19.54 -70.12
CA GLU A 19 -171.34 -19.17 -70.73
C GLU A 19 -171.29 -17.93 -71.68
N GLY A 20 -172.24 -17.59 -72.57
CA GLY A 20 -173.60 -18.06 -72.96
C GLY A 20 -174.47 -16.83 -73.35
N ASP A 21 -175.52 -16.85 -74.17
CA ASP A 21 -176.10 -17.82 -75.11
C ASP A 21 -177.07 -17.07 -76.11
N LYS A 22 -177.68 -17.81 -77.06
CA LYS A 22 -178.67 -17.47 -78.14
C LYS A 22 -179.61 -16.25 -78.01
N PHE A 23 -180.13 -15.80 -79.16
CA PHE A 23 -181.60 -15.79 -79.42
C PHE A 23 -181.98 -15.96 -80.91
N HIS A 24 -183.26 -16.26 -81.20
CA HIS A 24 -183.75 -16.83 -82.47
C HIS A 24 -184.80 -15.98 -83.23
N VAL A 25 -184.74 -16.04 -84.58
CA VAL A 25 -185.81 -16.31 -85.58
C VAL A 25 -187.26 -15.84 -85.33
N SER A 26 -187.87 -15.18 -86.34
CA SER A 26 -189.26 -15.45 -86.77
C SER A 26 -189.57 -14.91 -88.19
N HIS A 27 -190.67 -15.36 -88.78
CA HIS A 27 -190.99 -15.30 -90.22
C HIS A 27 -192.53 -15.36 -90.43
N VAL A 28 -193.11 -14.50 -91.29
CA VAL A 28 -194.55 -14.50 -91.66
C VAL A 28 -194.72 -14.15 -93.15
N GLY A 29 -195.79 -14.64 -93.78
CA GLY A 29 -196.09 -14.59 -95.21
C GLY A 29 -197.21 -13.60 -95.67
N PRO A 30 -197.87 -13.87 -96.82
CA PRO A 30 -198.54 -12.84 -97.63
C PRO A 30 -200.09 -12.93 -97.72
N ASP A 31 -200.64 -12.13 -98.65
CA ASP A 31 -201.97 -12.13 -99.29
C ASP A 31 -203.19 -11.61 -98.52
N ASP A 32 -203.90 -10.62 -99.10
CA ASP A 32 -205.31 -10.79 -99.53
C ASP A 32 -205.80 -9.65 -100.49
N LEU A 33 -207.05 -9.72 -100.97
CA LEU A 33 -207.58 -9.06 -102.19
C LEU A 33 -208.77 -8.06 -101.99
N GLU A 34 -209.39 -7.67 -103.11
CA GLU A 34 -210.73 -7.04 -103.29
C GLU A 34 -210.83 -5.50 -103.09
N THR A 35 -211.23 -4.63 -104.04
CA THR A 35 -212.31 -4.50 -105.08
C THR A 35 -213.64 -3.87 -104.61
N GLN A 36 -213.90 -2.63 -105.06
CA GLN A 36 -215.22 -1.96 -105.22
C GLN A 36 -215.02 -0.81 -106.24
N ASP A 37 -215.66 -0.82 -107.42
CA ASP A 37 -217.04 -0.41 -107.76
C ASP A 37 -217.28 1.12 -107.74
N THR A 38 -217.28 1.81 -108.89
CA THR A 38 -218.34 1.90 -109.96
C THR A 38 -219.51 2.86 -109.65
N GLN A 39 -219.21 4.16 -109.62
CA GLN A 39 -220.20 5.25 -109.79
C GLN A 39 -219.62 6.38 -110.68
N TRP A 40 -220.23 7.58 -110.67
CA TRP A 40 -219.73 8.82 -111.31
C TRP A 40 -219.92 8.96 -112.83
N LEU A 41 -220.85 8.23 -113.45
CA LEU A 41 -221.26 8.48 -114.85
C LEU A 41 -222.38 9.54 -114.95
N ARG A 42 -222.14 10.77 -114.44
CA ARG A 42 -222.95 12.01 -114.66
C ARG A 42 -222.33 13.26 -113.98
N MET A 43 -221.25 13.81 -114.55
CA MET A 43 -220.85 15.22 -114.37
C MET A 43 -220.07 15.71 -115.59
N ASP A 44 -219.91 17.02 -115.72
CA ASP A 44 -219.41 17.69 -116.93
C ASP A 44 -217.98 17.30 -117.36
N PRO A 45 -217.68 17.36 -118.68
CA PRO A 45 -216.44 16.87 -119.28
C PRO A 45 -215.16 17.66 -118.93
N SER A 46 -215.22 18.55 -117.95
CA SER A 46 -214.09 19.28 -117.37
C SER A 46 -213.42 18.56 -116.20
N LEU A 47 -214.17 17.80 -115.38
CA LEU A 47 -213.65 17.30 -114.09
C LEU A 47 -212.84 16.01 -114.22
N THR A 48 -213.21 15.11 -115.13
CA THR A 48 -212.63 13.75 -115.26
C THR A 48 -211.14 13.73 -115.61
N ARG A 49 -210.60 14.81 -116.19
CA ARG A 49 -209.16 14.92 -116.51
C ARG A 49 -208.29 15.19 -115.29
N ALA A 50 -208.84 15.80 -114.24
CA ALA A 50 -208.08 16.19 -113.05
C ALA A 50 -207.76 14.99 -112.13
N VAL A 51 -208.63 13.97 -112.11
CA VAL A 51 -208.47 12.81 -111.21
C VAL A 51 -207.39 11.85 -111.73
N LEU A 52 -207.42 11.51 -113.03
CA LEU A 52 -206.48 10.56 -113.65
C LEU A 52 -205.02 11.03 -113.54
N ALA A 53 -204.77 12.33 -113.77
CA ALA A 53 -203.43 12.90 -113.67
C ALA A 53 -202.82 12.74 -112.26
N LYS A 54 -203.64 12.79 -111.21
CA LYS A 54 -203.17 12.69 -109.83
C LYS A 54 -202.82 11.26 -109.42
N THR A 55 -203.58 10.27 -109.89
CA THR A 55 -203.30 8.84 -109.62
C THR A 55 -202.01 8.35 -110.30
N GLU A 56 -201.62 8.96 -111.43
CA GLU A 56 -200.37 8.64 -112.12
C GLU A 56 -199.14 9.19 -111.37
N GLU A 57 -199.27 10.40 -110.79
CA GLU A 57 -198.23 11.04 -109.96
C GLU A 57 -197.90 10.24 -108.69
N GLU A 58 -198.93 9.73 -107.99
CA GLU A 58 -198.76 8.95 -106.75
C GLU A 58 -198.06 7.59 -107.00
N LEU A 59 -198.38 6.89 -108.09
CA LEU A 59 -197.73 5.62 -108.45
C LEU A 59 -196.25 5.80 -108.85
N LEU A 60 -195.93 6.86 -109.60
CA LEU A 60 -194.55 7.21 -109.94
C LEU A 60 -193.74 7.59 -108.70
N GLY A 61 -194.35 8.28 -107.73
CA GLY A 61 -193.76 8.57 -106.42
C GLY A 61 -193.38 7.31 -105.64
N GLY A 62 -194.27 6.30 -105.61
CA GLY A 62 -194.03 5.02 -104.94
C GLY A 62 -192.84 4.24 -105.52
N LEU A 63 -192.77 4.13 -106.86
CA LEU A 63 -191.65 3.45 -107.53
C LEU A 63 -190.30 4.14 -107.23
N ALA A 64 -190.28 5.48 -107.19
CA ALA A 64 -189.11 6.28 -106.88
C ALA A 64 -188.65 6.17 -105.40
N ALA A 65 -189.51 5.70 -104.49
CA ALA A 65 -189.13 5.39 -103.11
C ALA A 65 -188.47 4.01 -103.00
N LEU A 66 -189.06 2.99 -103.62
CA LEU A 66 -188.53 1.61 -103.60
C LEU A 66 -187.15 1.52 -104.29
N MET A 67 -186.98 2.23 -105.42
CA MET A 67 -185.69 2.37 -106.10
C MET A 67 -184.60 2.97 -105.20
N ARG A 68 -184.93 3.98 -104.37
CA ARG A 68 -183.99 4.56 -103.40
C ARG A 68 -183.64 3.57 -102.29
N SER A 69 -184.64 2.93 -101.69
CA SER A 69 -184.42 1.94 -100.62
C SER A 69 -183.51 0.78 -101.08
N LYS A 70 -183.66 0.29 -102.32
CA LYS A 70 -182.75 -0.73 -102.87
C LYS A 70 -181.30 -0.21 -102.99
N VAL A 71 -181.10 1.01 -103.50
CA VAL A 71 -179.76 1.61 -103.62
C VAL A 71 -179.12 1.83 -102.25
N GLU A 72 -179.90 2.25 -101.25
CA GLU A 72 -179.45 2.37 -99.86
C GLU A 72 -179.05 1.00 -99.27
N HIS A 73 -179.84 -0.04 -99.50
CA HIS A 73 -179.53 -1.38 -99.01
C HIS A 73 -178.30 -2.00 -99.69
N GLU A 74 -178.08 -1.72 -100.98
CA GLU A 74 -176.82 -2.07 -101.67
C GLU A 74 -175.62 -1.27 -101.12
N GLN A 75 -175.78 0.02 -100.79
CA GLN A 75 -174.72 0.79 -100.14
C GLN A 75 -174.39 0.23 -98.74
N VAL A 76 -175.39 -0.15 -97.95
CA VAL A 76 -175.19 -0.78 -96.63
C VAL A 76 -174.45 -2.11 -96.76
N ASN A 77 -174.83 -2.98 -97.71
CA ASN A 77 -174.12 -4.24 -97.94
C ASN A 77 -172.66 -4.03 -98.37
N ARG A 78 -172.38 -3.03 -99.22
CA ARG A 78 -171.00 -2.67 -99.61
C ARG A 78 -170.20 -2.13 -98.40
N ARG A 79 -170.81 -1.34 -97.52
CA ARG A 79 -170.18 -0.87 -96.26
C ARG A 79 -169.90 -2.04 -95.31
N LEU A 80 -170.83 -2.99 -95.14
CA LEU A 80 -170.62 -4.18 -94.31
C LEU A 80 -169.51 -5.08 -94.85
N ALA A 81 -169.44 -5.27 -96.17
CA ALA A 81 -168.35 -6.00 -96.82
C ALA A 81 -166.99 -5.31 -96.58
N GLN A 82 -166.92 -3.98 -96.72
CA GLN A 82 -165.72 -3.21 -96.41
C GLN A 82 -165.31 -3.35 -94.95
N VAL A 83 -166.23 -3.14 -94.00
CA VAL A 83 -165.97 -3.30 -92.56
C VAL A 83 -165.49 -4.72 -92.22
N HIS A 84 -165.97 -5.75 -92.93
CA HIS A 84 -165.48 -7.12 -92.73
C HIS A 84 -164.04 -7.31 -93.25
N ILE A 85 -163.70 -6.73 -94.41
CA ILE A 85 -162.32 -6.69 -94.92
C ILE A 85 -161.40 -5.92 -93.95
N ASP A 86 -161.82 -4.76 -93.48
CA ASP A 86 -161.08 -3.93 -92.53
C ASP A 86 -160.84 -4.69 -91.21
N ASN A 87 -161.84 -5.43 -90.72
CA ASN A 87 -161.71 -6.26 -89.51
C ASN A 87 -160.76 -7.44 -89.71
N GLN A 88 -160.77 -8.08 -90.89
CA GLN A 88 -159.79 -9.12 -91.24
C GLN A 88 -158.36 -8.57 -91.31
N GLN A 89 -158.17 -7.40 -91.94
CA GLN A 89 -156.87 -6.72 -91.99
C GLN A 89 -156.39 -6.31 -90.59
N ALA A 90 -157.27 -5.78 -89.74
CA ALA A 90 -156.95 -5.45 -88.35
C ALA A 90 -156.53 -6.68 -87.52
N ARG A 91 -157.17 -7.84 -87.73
CA ARG A 91 -156.77 -9.12 -87.10
C ARG A 91 -155.40 -9.60 -87.59
N GLN A 92 -155.12 -9.50 -88.90
CA GLN A 92 -153.82 -9.84 -89.46
C GLN A 92 -152.71 -8.93 -88.91
N GLY A 93 -152.99 -7.62 -88.78
CA GLY A 93 -152.10 -6.67 -88.12
C GLY A 93 -151.87 -6.99 -86.64
N LEU A 94 -152.92 -7.39 -85.90
CA LEU A 94 -152.82 -7.79 -84.50
C LEU A 94 -151.93 -9.02 -84.32
N GLU A 95 -152.08 -10.07 -85.13
CA GLU A 95 -151.20 -11.25 -85.05
C GLU A 95 -149.77 -10.93 -85.49
N ALA A 96 -149.57 -10.07 -86.49
CA ALA A 96 -148.23 -9.60 -86.86
C ALA A 96 -147.53 -8.83 -85.72
N VAL A 97 -148.27 -8.02 -84.95
CA VAL A 97 -147.76 -7.33 -83.75
C VAL A 97 -147.51 -8.32 -82.61
N LYS A 98 -148.38 -9.30 -82.37
CA LYS A 98 -148.13 -10.37 -81.38
C LYS A 98 -146.87 -11.16 -81.70
N ASP A 99 -146.63 -11.48 -82.97
CA ASP A 99 -145.41 -12.18 -83.39
C ASP A 99 -144.15 -11.30 -83.31
N GLN A 100 -144.26 -9.98 -83.49
CA GLN A 100 -143.18 -9.05 -83.18
C GLN A 100 -142.89 -9.02 -81.68
N ILE A 101 -143.93 -8.96 -80.83
CA ILE A 101 -143.79 -9.00 -79.37
C ILE A 101 -143.12 -10.31 -78.93
N ARG A 102 -143.59 -11.48 -79.39
CA ARG A 102 -142.97 -12.78 -79.09
C ARG A 102 -141.49 -12.85 -79.47
N ARG A 103 -141.10 -12.27 -80.61
CA ARG A 103 -139.69 -12.20 -81.03
C ARG A 103 -138.87 -11.27 -80.16
N ALA A 104 -139.43 -10.13 -79.75
CA ALA A 104 -138.79 -9.20 -78.82
C ALA A 104 -138.65 -9.80 -77.41
N GLU A 105 -139.65 -10.51 -76.92
CA GLU A 105 -139.60 -11.28 -75.65
C GLU A 105 -138.52 -12.36 -75.71
N GLN A 106 -138.41 -13.08 -76.83
CA GLN A 106 -137.35 -14.08 -77.05
C GLN A 106 -135.95 -13.45 -77.11
N GLU A 107 -135.77 -12.30 -77.77
CA GLU A 107 -134.49 -11.58 -77.76
C GLU A 107 -134.17 -11.03 -76.35
N VAL A 108 -135.13 -10.44 -75.63
CA VAL A 108 -134.92 -10.00 -74.25
C VAL A 108 -134.51 -11.17 -73.35
N ALA A 109 -135.13 -12.35 -73.51
CA ALA A 109 -134.74 -13.56 -72.79
C ALA A 109 -133.32 -14.04 -73.14
N THR A 110 -132.89 -14.01 -74.41
CA THR A 110 -131.50 -14.35 -74.75
C THR A 110 -130.51 -13.29 -74.25
N ARG A 111 -130.83 -12.00 -74.33
CA ARG A 111 -129.99 -10.91 -73.76
C ARG A 111 -129.83 -11.02 -72.25
N LEU A 112 -130.88 -11.38 -71.51
CA LEU A 112 -130.79 -11.61 -70.07
C LEU A 112 -129.91 -12.81 -69.73
N ASN A 113 -129.98 -13.89 -70.52
CA ASN A 113 -129.09 -15.05 -70.36
C ASN A 113 -127.62 -14.72 -70.75
N GLU A 114 -127.39 -13.95 -71.81
CA GLU A 114 -126.08 -13.41 -72.17
C GLU A 114 -125.52 -12.54 -71.03
N GLN A 115 -126.34 -11.64 -70.46
CA GLN A 115 -125.95 -10.76 -69.36
C GLN A 115 -125.65 -11.54 -68.07
N ALA A 116 -126.45 -12.55 -67.73
CA ALA A 116 -126.19 -13.42 -66.59
C ALA A 116 -124.84 -14.13 -66.72
N ARG A 117 -124.58 -14.75 -67.88
CA ARG A 117 -123.31 -15.40 -68.18
C ARG A 117 -122.12 -14.43 -68.16
N LEU A 118 -122.27 -13.23 -68.73
CA LEU A 118 -121.22 -12.21 -68.69
C LEU A 118 -120.94 -11.73 -67.25
N ASN A 119 -121.96 -11.64 -66.40
CA ASN A 119 -121.79 -11.35 -64.98
C ASN A 119 -121.02 -12.48 -64.26
N GLU A 120 -121.33 -13.74 -64.52
CA GLU A 120 -120.58 -14.89 -64.00
C GLU A 120 -119.10 -14.84 -64.44
N GLU A 121 -118.84 -14.64 -65.74
CA GLU A 121 -117.48 -14.50 -66.29
C GLU A 121 -116.73 -13.31 -65.66
N ILE A 122 -117.40 -12.16 -65.45
CA ILE A 122 -116.83 -11.00 -64.72
C ILE A 122 -116.51 -11.34 -63.26
N THR A 123 -117.37 -12.09 -62.55
CA THR A 123 -117.09 -12.47 -61.15
C THR A 123 -115.93 -13.44 -61.05
N ARG A 124 -115.80 -14.41 -61.97
CA ARG A 124 -114.64 -15.30 -62.06
C ARG A 124 -113.36 -14.50 -62.31
N ILE A 125 -113.33 -13.63 -63.33
CA ILE A 125 -112.14 -12.84 -63.68
C ILE A 125 -111.72 -11.93 -62.51
N ARG A 126 -112.67 -11.37 -61.74
CA ARG A 126 -112.35 -10.61 -60.52
C ARG A 126 -111.72 -11.50 -59.45
N ALA A 127 -112.28 -12.68 -59.18
CA ALA A 127 -111.73 -13.61 -58.19
C ALA A 127 -110.33 -14.13 -58.55
N GLU A 128 -110.08 -14.40 -59.84
CA GLU A 128 -108.77 -14.77 -60.38
C GLU A 128 -107.77 -13.62 -60.27
N LEU A 129 -108.17 -12.39 -60.62
CA LEU A 129 -107.32 -11.20 -60.53
C LEU A 129 -107.00 -10.81 -59.08
N ASP A 130 -107.93 -11.00 -58.15
CA ASP A 130 -107.69 -10.82 -56.71
C ASP A 130 -106.87 -11.97 -56.09
N ALA A 131 -106.85 -13.15 -56.69
CA ALA A 131 -105.88 -14.20 -56.35
C ALA A 131 -104.47 -13.83 -56.83
N LEU A 132 -104.33 -13.44 -58.10
CA LEU A 132 -103.06 -13.02 -58.68
C LEU A 132 -102.42 -11.82 -57.93
N ARG A 133 -103.25 -10.91 -57.42
CA ARG A 133 -102.83 -9.80 -56.53
C ARG A 133 -102.24 -10.31 -55.21
N ARG A 134 -102.88 -11.27 -54.55
CA ARG A 134 -102.40 -11.87 -53.30
C ARG A 134 -101.10 -12.64 -53.51
N ASP A 135 -101.00 -13.40 -54.61
CA ASP A 135 -99.78 -14.11 -54.97
C ASP A 135 -98.63 -13.12 -55.24
N HIS A 136 -98.90 -12.04 -55.99
CA HIS A 136 -97.91 -10.99 -56.25
C HIS A 136 -97.46 -10.25 -54.98
N GLN A 137 -98.36 -10.03 -54.02
CA GLN A 137 -98.01 -9.48 -52.70
C GLN A 137 -97.07 -10.44 -51.94
N GLY A 138 -97.40 -11.74 -51.89
CA GLY A 138 -96.54 -12.75 -51.26
C GLY A 138 -95.15 -12.86 -51.93
N TYR A 139 -95.07 -12.77 -53.26
CA TYR A 139 -93.79 -12.71 -53.96
C TYR A 139 -93.01 -11.42 -53.66
N ALA A 140 -93.67 -10.27 -53.53
CA ALA A 140 -93.02 -9.01 -53.17
C ALA A 140 -92.45 -9.03 -51.74
N GLU A 141 -93.17 -9.61 -50.79
CA GLU A 141 -92.71 -9.84 -49.41
C GLU A 141 -91.52 -10.80 -49.37
N LEU A 142 -91.59 -11.92 -50.09
CA LEU A 142 -90.48 -12.89 -50.20
C LEU A 142 -89.22 -12.27 -50.82
N VAL A 143 -89.37 -11.43 -51.86
CA VAL A 143 -88.25 -10.68 -52.45
C VAL A 143 -87.67 -9.65 -51.47
N ALA A 144 -88.49 -9.03 -50.63
CA ALA A 144 -88.02 -8.13 -49.57
C ALA A 144 -87.23 -8.88 -48.48
N VAL A 145 -87.69 -10.07 -48.06
CA VAL A 145 -86.97 -10.95 -47.12
C VAL A 145 -85.63 -11.38 -47.70
N LEU A 146 -85.61 -11.97 -48.91
CA LEU A 146 -84.36 -12.39 -49.57
C LEU A 146 -83.38 -11.23 -49.77
N LYS A 147 -83.86 -10.00 -50.03
CA LYS A 147 -83.01 -8.81 -50.15
C LYS A 147 -82.39 -8.39 -48.81
N ASN A 148 -83.11 -8.57 -47.70
CA ASN A 148 -82.59 -8.34 -46.35
C ASN A 148 -81.58 -9.43 -45.95
N GLU A 149 -81.86 -10.70 -46.25
CA GLU A 149 -80.91 -11.80 -46.03
C GLU A 149 -79.62 -11.60 -46.86
N LEU A 150 -79.74 -11.16 -48.11
CA LEU A 150 -78.60 -10.81 -48.97
C LEU A 150 -77.77 -9.64 -48.40
N SER A 151 -78.40 -8.66 -47.74
CA SER A 151 -77.67 -7.54 -47.13
C SER A 151 -76.97 -7.97 -45.83
N GLN A 152 -77.62 -8.79 -45.00
CA GLN A 152 -77.04 -9.35 -43.77
C GLN A 152 -75.88 -10.31 -44.07
N THR A 153 -76.01 -11.19 -45.06
CA THR A 153 -74.94 -12.11 -45.49
C THR A 153 -73.75 -11.39 -46.12
N ARG A 154 -73.96 -10.25 -46.78
CA ARG A 154 -72.86 -9.37 -47.20
C ARG A 154 -72.18 -8.71 -46.01
N GLN A 155 -72.93 -8.14 -45.07
CA GLN A 155 -72.36 -7.54 -43.86
C GLN A 155 -71.55 -8.54 -43.02
N SER A 156 -72.00 -9.79 -42.89
CA SER A 156 -71.23 -10.82 -42.18
C SER A 156 -70.03 -11.33 -42.98
N LEU A 157 -70.11 -11.37 -44.32
CA LEU A 157 -68.95 -11.63 -45.19
C LEU A 157 -67.89 -10.53 -45.07
N ASP A 158 -68.29 -9.26 -45.11
CA ASP A 158 -67.38 -8.11 -44.96
C ASP A 158 -66.74 -8.11 -43.57
N GLN A 159 -67.51 -8.35 -42.51
CA GLN A 159 -66.99 -8.47 -41.14
C GLN A 159 -66.03 -9.66 -40.97
N THR A 160 -66.31 -10.81 -41.59
CA THR A 160 -65.41 -11.96 -41.53
C THR A 160 -64.13 -11.75 -42.35
N GLN A 161 -64.18 -11.00 -43.46
CA GLN A 161 -62.98 -10.57 -44.18
C GLN A 161 -62.13 -9.59 -43.35
N LEU A 162 -62.75 -8.62 -42.67
CA LEU A 162 -62.05 -7.72 -41.73
C LEU A 162 -61.39 -8.51 -40.59
N ASN A 163 -62.11 -9.46 -39.98
CA ASN A 163 -61.57 -10.32 -38.93
C ASN A 163 -60.43 -11.22 -39.45
N LEU A 164 -60.53 -11.74 -40.67
CA LEU A 164 -59.48 -12.54 -41.32
C LEU A 164 -58.21 -11.71 -41.58
N ASN A 165 -58.36 -10.47 -42.04
CA ASN A 165 -57.23 -9.57 -42.31
C ASN A 165 -56.55 -9.15 -41.01
N ALA A 166 -57.31 -8.76 -39.98
CA ALA A 166 -56.77 -8.47 -38.65
C ALA A 166 -56.05 -9.69 -38.03
N ALA A 167 -56.57 -10.90 -38.22
CA ALA A 167 -55.91 -12.13 -37.78
C ALA A 167 -54.60 -12.39 -38.55
N ARG A 168 -54.56 -12.14 -39.87
CA ARG A 168 -53.34 -12.24 -40.70
C ARG A 168 -52.28 -11.24 -40.26
N GLU A 169 -52.65 -9.98 -40.07
CA GLU A 169 -51.77 -8.93 -39.57
C GLU A 169 -51.23 -9.29 -38.16
N ALA A 170 -52.08 -9.83 -37.28
CA ALA A 170 -51.63 -10.31 -35.98
C ALA A 170 -50.61 -11.47 -36.09
N THR A 171 -50.81 -12.43 -37.00
CA THR A 171 -49.83 -13.51 -37.22
C THR A 171 -48.54 -13.02 -37.86
N GLU A 172 -48.58 -12.08 -38.80
CA GLU A 172 -47.38 -11.52 -39.43
C GLU A 172 -46.54 -10.74 -38.42
N ASN A 173 -47.19 -9.91 -37.58
CA ASN A 173 -46.53 -9.21 -36.47
C ASN A 173 -45.91 -10.19 -35.46
N GLN A 174 -46.53 -11.36 -35.21
CA GLN A 174 -45.94 -12.42 -34.38
C GLN A 174 -44.72 -13.07 -35.05
N PHE A 175 -44.73 -13.31 -36.36
CA PHE A 175 -43.56 -13.81 -37.09
C PHE A 175 -42.39 -12.80 -37.09
N VAL A 176 -42.66 -11.51 -37.27
CA VAL A 176 -41.65 -10.45 -37.15
C VAL A 176 -41.06 -10.42 -35.74
N ALA A 177 -41.90 -10.39 -34.70
CA ALA A 177 -41.44 -10.40 -33.30
C ALA A 177 -40.64 -11.68 -32.94
N HIS A 178 -41.05 -12.85 -33.44
CA HIS A 178 -40.31 -14.09 -33.26
C HIS A 178 -38.96 -14.07 -34.00
N ARG A 179 -38.90 -13.44 -35.19
CA ARG A 179 -37.64 -13.27 -35.93
C ARG A 179 -36.68 -12.36 -35.19
N GLU A 180 -37.15 -11.20 -34.69
CA GLU A 180 -36.34 -10.33 -33.84
C GLU A 180 -35.85 -11.04 -32.57
N ALA A 181 -36.67 -11.90 -31.96
CA ALA A 181 -36.26 -12.69 -30.80
C ALA A 181 -35.15 -13.71 -31.14
N LEU A 182 -35.21 -14.35 -32.32
CA LEU A 182 -34.14 -15.21 -32.82
C LEU A 182 -32.86 -14.44 -33.13
N ASP A 183 -32.96 -13.27 -33.76
CA ASP A 183 -31.80 -12.44 -34.09
C ASP A 183 -31.10 -11.92 -32.81
N ARG A 184 -31.87 -11.52 -31.79
CA ARG A 184 -31.35 -11.18 -30.44
C ARG A 184 -30.72 -12.39 -29.73
N LEU A 185 -31.31 -13.58 -29.87
CA LEU A 185 -30.74 -14.82 -29.31
C LEU A 185 -29.43 -15.20 -30.01
N ALA A 186 -29.33 -15.02 -31.34
CA ALA A 186 -28.09 -15.20 -32.08
C ALA A 186 -27.00 -14.18 -31.68
N GLN A 187 -27.36 -12.91 -31.47
CA GLN A 187 -26.46 -11.89 -30.94
C GLN A 187 -25.94 -12.26 -29.54
N THR A 188 -26.81 -12.57 -28.59
CA THR A 188 -26.39 -12.93 -27.22
C THR A 188 -25.51 -14.17 -27.18
N HIS A 189 -25.73 -15.15 -28.07
CA HIS A 189 -24.83 -16.30 -28.25
C HIS A 189 -23.45 -15.93 -28.84
N HIS A 190 -23.38 -14.94 -29.72
CA HIS A 190 -22.10 -14.42 -30.22
C HIS A 190 -21.35 -13.69 -29.09
N GLU A 191 -22.06 -12.88 -28.31
CA GLU A 191 -21.52 -12.19 -27.13
C GLU A 191 -21.06 -13.17 -26.05
N THR A 192 -21.78 -14.27 -25.78
CA THR A 192 -21.31 -15.30 -24.82
C THR A 192 -20.00 -15.91 -25.29
N ARG A 193 -19.89 -16.33 -26.56
CA ARG A 193 -18.64 -16.90 -27.10
C ARG A 193 -17.47 -15.92 -27.08
N ALA A 194 -17.74 -14.63 -27.33
CA ALA A 194 -16.72 -13.58 -27.23
C ALA A 194 -16.24 -13.37 -25.79
N LEU A 195 -17.13 -13.52 -24.80
CA LEU A 195 -16.78 -13.48 -23.37
C LEU A 195 -16.07 -14.77 -22.92
N GLU A 196 -16.50 -15.94 -23.39
CA GLU A 196 -15.81 -17.22 -23.15
C GLU A 196 -14.37 -17.20 -23.66
N GLY A 197 -14.14 -16.72 -24.89
CA GLY A 197 -12.79 -16.52 -25.42
C GLY A 197 -11.95 -15.57 -24.58
N ARG A 198 -12.50 -14.43 -24.14
CA ARG A 198 -11.82 -13.51 -23.22
C ARG A 198 -11.51 -14.16 -21.86
N LEU A 199 -12.38 -15.03 -21.36
CA LEU A 199 -12.17 -15.76 -20.10
C LEU A 199 -11.09 -16.84 -20.23
N VAL A 200 -10.85 -17.41 -21.41
CA VAL A 200 -9.69 -18.30 -21.66
C VAL A 200 -8.40 -17.48 -21.59
N ASN A 201 -8.27 -16.41 -22.38
CA ASN A 201 -7.08 -15.57 -22.38
C ASN A 201 -6.75 -15.01 -20.98
N LEU A 202 -7.78 -14.58 -20.21
CA LEU A 202 -7.59 -14.10 -18.84
C LEU A 202 -7.15 -15.19 -17.85
N ARG A 203 -7.49 -16.47 -18.09
CA ARG A 203 -6.96 -17.59 -17.31
C ARG A 203 -5.50 -17.85 -17.64
N GLU A 204 -5.14 -17.83 -18.92
CA GLU A 204 -3.76 -17.98 -19.37
C GLU A 204 -2.86 -16.87 -18.80
N GLU A 205 -3.28 -15.60 -18.88
CA GLU A 205 -2.57 -14.48 -18.23
C GLU A 205 -2.42 -14.66 -16.70
N VAL A 206 -3.45 -15.20 -16.03
CA VAL A 206 -3.40 -15.43 -14.58
C VAL A 206 -2.46 -16.59 -14.23
N GLU A 207 -2.47 -17.68 -15.01
CA GLU A 207 -1.53 -18.79 -14.84
C GLU A 207 -0.08 -18.35 -15.09
N GLU A 208 0.20 -17.57 -16.14
CA GLU A 208 1.54 -17.03 -16.38
C GLU A 208 2.01 -16.14 -15.23
N ARG A 209 1.13 -15.28 -14.69
CA ARG A 209 1.44 -14.46 -13.50
C ARG A 209 1.60 -15.28 -12.21
N ILE A 210 0.96 -16.45 -12.10
CA ILE A 210 1.18 -17.39 -10.99
C ILE A 210 2.56 -18.03 -11.14
N ARG A 211 2.88 -18.63 -12.30
CA ARG A 211 4.18 -19.26 -12.58
C ARG A 211 5.34 -18.27 -12.39
N ALA A 212 5.17 -17.01 -12.81
CA ALA A 212 6.16 -15.94 -12.61
C ALA A 212 6.34 -15.56 -11.13
N ARG A 213 5.29 -15.62 -10.31
CA ARG A 213 5.37 -15.42 -8.86
C ARG A 213 6.02 -16.61 -8.16
N GLU A 214 5.73 -17.83 -8.59
CA GLU A 214 6.35 -19.06 -8.07
C GLU A 214 7.87 -19.07 -8.34
N ALA A 215 8.30 -18.64 -9.53
CA ALA A 215 9.71 -18.42 -9.84
C ALA A 215 10.37 -17.39 -8.91
N LEU A 216 9.75 -16.21 -8.73
CA LEU A 216 10.26 -15.18 -7.81
C LEU A 216 10.30 -15.65 -6.33
N ILE A 217 9.40 -16.54 -5.92
CA ILE A 217 9.43 -17.15 -4.59
C ILE A 217 10.61 -18.14 -4.47
N ALA A 218 10.89 -18.92 -5.51
CA ALA A 218 12.06 -19.80 -5.54
C ALA A 218 13.38 -19.00 -5.52
N ASP A 219 13.47 -17.90 -6.27
CA ASP A 219 14.62 -16.99 -6.25
C ASP A 219 14.83 -16.36 -4.86
N LEU A 220 13.74 -15.94 -4.18
CA LEU A 220 13.81 -15.40 -2.83
C LEU A 220 14.26 -16.43 -1.79
N LEU A 221 13.83 -17.69 -1.90
CA LEU A 221 14.29 -18.78 -1.05
C LEU A 221 15.78 -19.07 -1.27
N ALA A 222 16.21 -19.16 -2.54
CA ALA A 222 17.63 -19.35 -2.87
C ALA A 222 18.51 -18.18 -2.35
N LEU A 223 18.02 -16.94 -2.41
CA LEU A 223 18.69 -15.78 -1.81
C LEU A 223 18.71 -15.84 -0.27
N GLN A 224 17.65 -16.33 0.36
CA GLN A 224 17.61 -16.54 1.81
C GLN A 224 18.64 -17.58 2.26
N ASP A 225 18.79 -18.68 1.53
CA ASP A 225 19.81 -19.70 1.79
C ASP A 225 21.23 -19.12 1.63
N HIS A 226 21.48 -18.33 0.57
CA HIS A 226 22.77 -17.63 0.40
C HIS A 226 23.07 -16.63 1.53
N VAL A 227 22.06 -15.96 2.09
CA VAL A 227 22.22 -15.11 3.29
C VAL A 227 22.53 -15.96 4.53
N GLY A 228 21.94 -17.16 4.63
CA GLY A 228 22.30 -18.16 5.64
C GLY A 228 23.77 -18.56 5.57
N ASP A 229 24.24 -18.98 4.39
CA ASP A 229 25.66 -19.33 4.17
C ASP A 229 26.61 -18.17 4.46
N LEU A 230 26.26 -16.95 4.06
CA LEU A 230 27.07 -15.75 4.33
C LEU A 230 27.07 -15.37 5.81
N THR A 231 25.98 -15.60 6.55
CA THR A 231 25.95 -15.35 8.01
C THR A 231 26.75 -16.41 8.77
N ALA A 232 26.59 -17.70 8.45
CA ALA A 232 27.41 -18.77 9.03
C ALA A 232 28.92 -18.57 8.73
N ARG A 233 29.27 -18.14 7.50
CA ARG A 233 30.66 -17.84 7.12
C ARG A 233 31.20 -16.59 7.83
N ARG A 234 30.36 -15.59 8.11
CA ARG A 234 30.72 -14.43 8.95
C ARG A 234 30.99 -14.86 10.39
N GLU A 235 30.16 -15.73 10.96
CA GLU A 235 30.34 -16.24 12.33
C GLU A 235 31.63 -17.06 12.45
N ALA A 236 31.95 -17.90 11.46
CA ALA A 236 33.24 -18.60 11.38
C ALA A 236 34.43 -17.62 11.35
N LEU A 237 34.38 -16.58 10.51
CA LEU A 237 35.44 -15.57 10.44
C LEU A 237 35.58 -14.73 11.71
N VAL A 238 34.50 -14.51 12.46
CA VAL A 238 34.55 -13.86 13.79
C VAL A 238 35.19 -14.78 14.82
N ALA A 239 34.89 -16.09 14.79
CA ALA A 239 35.56 -17.07 15.64
C ALA A 239 37.06 -17.15 15.33
N ASP A 240 37.44 -17.23 14.04
CA ASP A 240 38.83 -17.20 13.58
C ASP A 240 39.56 -15.92 14.05
N SER A 241 38.92 -14.74 13.95
CA SER A 241 39.48 -13.47 14.46
C SER A 241 39.74 -13.55 15.97
N SER A 242 38.77 -14.04 16.74
CA SER A 242 38.92 -14.16 18.21
C SER A 242 40.02 -15.16 18.62
N ALA A 243 40.24 -16.22 17.83
CA ALA A 243 41.33 -17.17 18.04
C ALA A 243 42.70 -16.57 17.68
N ILE A 244 42.78 -15.75 16.63
CA ILE A 244 43.98 -14.98 16.25
C ILE A 244 44.30 -13.91 17.30
N GLU A 245 43.29 -13.21 17.83
CA GLU A 245 43.44 -12.23 18.90
C GLU A 245 43.95 -12.88 20.20
N ALA A 246 43.39 -14.03 20.59
CA ALA A 246 43.88 -14.80 21.73
C ALA A 246 45.34 -15.25 21.54
N HIS A 247 45.67 -15.83 20.38
CA HIS A 247 47.04 -16.25 20.08
C HIS A 247 48.03 -15.06 20.00
N HIS A 248 47.57 -13.88 19.57
CA HIS A 248 48.37 -12.67 19.61
C HIS A 248 48.65 -12.20 21.04
N ALA A 249 47.69 -12.33 21.96
CA ALA A 249 47.90 -12.07 23.38
C ALA A 249 48.91 -13.06 23.99
N ASP A 250 48.77 -14.37 23.73
CA ASP A 250 49.74 -15.40 24.18
C ASP A 250 51.17 -15.08 23.71
N LEU A 251 51.33 -14.69 22.44
CA LEU A 251 52.61 -14.30 21.87
C LEU A 251 53.15 -12.99 22.45
N HIS A 252 52.27 -12.01 22.74
CA HIS A 252 52.66 -10.76 23.39
C HIS A 252 53.20 -11.01 24.79
N ASP A 253 52.51 -11.83 25.59
CA ASP A 253 52.92 -12.16 26.95
C ASP A 253 54.18 -13.04 26.97
N MET A 254 54.36 -13.95 25.99
CA MET A 254 55.61 -14.67 25.78
C MET A 254 56.78 -13.72 25.47
N VAL A 255 56.56 -12.70 24.62
CA VAL A 255 57.56 -11.65 24.34
C VAL A 255 57.83 -10.76 25.56
N ALA A 256 56.83 -10.49 26.40
CA ALA A 256 57.01 -9.79 27.67
C ALA A 256 57.85 -10.61 28.67
N GLY A 257 57.60 -11.91 28.77
CA GLY A 257 58.41 -12.85 29.55
C GLY A 257 59.87 -12.90 29.09
N LEU A 258 60.10 -13.08 27.77
CA LEU A 258 61.45 -13.08 27.19
C LEU A 258 62.18 -11.75 27.38
N ARG A 259 61.47 -10.60 27.38
CA ARG A 259 62.06 -9.29 27.72
C ARG A 259 62.45 -9.20 29.19
N LEU A 260 61.64 -9.75 30.09
CA LEU A 260 61.97 -9.81 31.53
C LEU A 260 63.19 -10.71 31.77
N GLU A 261 63.22 -11.91 31.19
CA GLU A 261 64.39 -12.81 31.22
C GLU A 261 65.65 -12.13 30.67
N HIS A 262 65.55 -11.45 29.53
CA HIS A 262 66.66 -10.69 28.95
C HIS A 262 67.14 -9.58 29.90
N SER A 263 66.24 -8.84 30.54
CA SER A 263 66.61 -7.80 31.51
C SER A 263 67.30 -8.38 32.75
N ASN A 264 66.82 -9.51 33.27
CA ASN A 264 67.46 -10.23 34.37
C ASN A 264 68.87 -10.68 33.99
N LEU A 265 69.04 -11.31 32.82
CA LEU A 265 70.34 -11.74 32.29
C LEU A 265 71.29 -10.57 32.05
N LEU A 266 70.82 -9.40 31.61
CA LEU A 266 71.65 -8.20 31.52
C LEU A 266 72.15 -7.75 32.90
N THR A 267 71.28 -7.74 33.93
CA THR A 267 71.74 -7.41 35.30
C THR A 267 72.69 -8.46 35.87
N GLU A 268 72.53 -9.74 35.52
CA GLU A 268 73.46 -10.80 35.92
C GLU A 268 74.83 -10.63 35.24
N ILE A 269 74.85 -10.33 33.94
CA ILE A 269 76.07 -10.01 33.18
C ILE A 269 76.77 -8.77 33.76
N GLU A 270 76.04 -7.72 34.12
CA GLU A 270 76.60 -6.50 34.72
C GLU A 270 77.16 -6.76 36.14
N ASN A 271 76.45 -7.55 36.96
CA ASN A 271 76.95 -8.02 38.26
C ASN A 271 78.22 -8.88 38.12
N LEU A 272 78.27 -9.80 37.15
CA LEU A 272 79.45 -10.61 36.84
C LEU A 272 80.61 -9.75 36.32
N HIS A 273 80.34 -8.74 35.50
CA HIS A 273 81.35 -7.79 35.05
C HIS A 273 81.91 -6.98 36.22
N GLN A 274 81.06 -6.50 37.13
CA GLN A 274 81.49 -5.77 38.33
C GLN A 274 82.28 -6.67 39.29
N ALA A 275 81.91 -7.94 39.44
CA ALA A 275 82.70 -8.93 40.15
C ALA A 275 84.08 -9.12 39.49
N ALA A 276 84.12 -9.29 38.16
CA ALA A 276 85.37 -9.45 37.41
C ALA A 276 86.31 -8.24 37.52
N THR A 277 85.80 -7.00 37.43
CA THR A 277 86.66 -5.81 37.63
C THR A 277 87.14 -5.69 39.08
N ASN A 278 86.36 -6.12 40.07
CA ASN A 278 86.78 -6.15 41.46
C ASN A 278 87.84 -7.24 41.72
N HIS A 279 87.73 -8.41 41.10
CA HIS A 279 88.79 -9.42 41.08
C HIS A 279 90.05 -8.92 40.36
N GLY A 280 89.91 -8.17 39.26
CA GLY A 280 91.04 -7.50 38.58
C GLY A 280 91.78 -6.52 39.49
N LYS A 281 91.05 -5.65 40.21
CA LYS A 281 91.61 -4.74 41.22
C LYS A 281 92.29 -5.50 42.38
N ALA A 282 91.72 -6.63 42.81
CA ALA A 282 92.33 -7.48 43.82
C ALA A 282 93.63 -8.13 43.32
N GLY A 283 93.65 -8.61 42.06
CA GLY A 283 94.85 -9.13 41.40
C GLY A 283 95.95 -8.08 41.27
N GLN A 284 95.59 -6.84 40.92
CA GLN A 284 96.55 -5.71 40.89
C GLN A 284 97.14 -5.40 42.28
N ARG A 285 96.32 -5.43 43.34
CA ARG A 285 96.80 -5.26 44.73
C ARG A 285 97.73 -6.39 45.19
N LEU A 286 97.42 -7.63 44.80
CA LEU A 286 98.29 -8.78 45.07
C LEU A 286 99.60 -8.72 44.28
N ALA A 287 99.55 -8.25 43.03
CA ALA A 287 100.75 -8.06 42.20
C ALA A 287 101.66 -6.95 42.74
N SER A 288 101.11 -5.81 43.19
CA SER A 288 101.90 -4.75 43.81
C SER A 288 102.46 -5.19 45.17
N SER A 289 101.69 -5.89 46.00
CA SER A 289 102.18 -6.44 47.27
C SER A 289 103.27 -7.51 47.07
N LEU A 290 103.18 -8.34 46.02
CA LEU A 290 104.26 -9.25 45.63
C LEU A 290 105.51 -8.49 45.17
N GLN A 291 105.36 -7.37 44.44
CA GLN A 291 106.48 -6.54 44.01
C GLN A 291 107.15 -5.81 45.19
N GLU A 292 106.38 -5.36 46.18
CA GLU A 292 106.88 -4.82 47.45
C GLU A 292 107.66 -5.88 48.25
N LEU A 293 107.12 -7.09 48.37
CA LEU A 293 107.80 -8.22 49.02
C LEU A 293 109.07 -8.65 48.27
N GLN A 294 109.06 -8.62 46.94
CA GLN A 294 110.24 -8.89 46.11
C GLN A 294 111.35 -7.86 46.40
N LEU A 295 111.00 -6.58 46.47
CA LEU A 295 111.93 -5.50 46.83
C LEU A 295 112.45 -5.62 48.28
N GLU A 296 111.63 -6.07 49.24
CA GLU A 296 112.12 -6.35 50.60
C GLU A 296 113.11 -7.53 50.58
N VAL A 297 112.82 -8.62 49.86
CA VAL A 297 113.73 -9.76 49.71
C VAL A 297 115.09 -9.34 49.10
N ASP A 298 115.06 -8.51 48.06
CA ASP A 298 116.29 -7.98 47.43
C ASP A 298 117.08 -7.08 48.40
N GLN A 299 116.39 -6.25 49.21
CA GLN A 299 117.03 -5.47 50.27
C GLN A 299 117.65 -6.37 51.36
N ARG A 300 116.96 -7.43 51.80
CA ARG A 300 117.51 -8.41 52.76
C ARG A 300 118.71 -9.18 52.19
N ALA A 301 118.76 -9.41 50.88
CA ALA A 301 119.93 -10.00 50.23
C ALA A 301 121.14 -9.06 50.32
N LEU A 302 120.96 -7.76 50.02
CA LEU A 302 122.01 -6.74 50.13
C LEU A 302 122.48 -6.50 51.57
N GLU A 303 121.55 -6.48 52.55
CA GLU A 303 121.90 -6.45 53.99
C GLU A 303 122.79 -7.64 54.36
N ARG A 304 122.43 -8.85 53.90
CA ARG A 304 123.19 -10.09 54.15
C ARG A 304 124.57 -10.07 53.52
N GLU A 305 124.73 -9.57 52.30
CA GLU A 305 126.05 -9.43 51.66
C GLU A 305 126.93 -8.42 52.40
N SER A 306 126.36 -7.27 52.81
CA SER A 306 127.09 -6.28 53.63
C SER A 306 127.56 -6.87 54.96
N LEU A 307 126.71 -7.64 55.65
CA LEU A 307 127.07 -8.34 56.90
C LEU A 307 128.15 -9.40 56.68
N LEU A 308 128.11 -10.16 55.58
CA LEU A 308 129.17 -11.12 55.24
C LEU A 308 130.51 -10.42 54.98
N GLN A 309 130.50 -9.24 54.37
CA GLN A 309 131.70 -8.43 54.17
C GLN A 309 132.24 -7.84 55.48
N GLN A 310 131.38 -7.40 56.40
CA GLN A 310 131.80 -7.00 57.76
C GLN A 310 132.41 -8.19 58.55
N VAL A 311 131.90 -9.40 58.35
CA VAL A 311 132.47 -10.63 58.96
C VAL A 311 133.86 -10.94 58.38
N SER A 312 134.09 -10.79 57.07
CA SER A 312 135.42 -11.04 56.50
C SER A 312 136.44 -9.95 56.90
N GLU A 313 136.03 -8.68 56.97
CA GLU A 313 136.86 -7.59 57.49
C GLU A 313 137.24 -7.79 58.97
N THR A 314 136.29 -8.20 59.81
CA THR A 314 136.58 -8.46 61.24
C THR A 314 137.48 -9.69 61.42
N GLN A 315 137.32 -10.74 60.62
CA GLN A 315 138.27 -11.87 60.58
C GLN A 315 139.68 -11.42 60.16
N ALA A 316 139.80 -10.54 59.16
CA ALA A 316 141.08 -9.99 58.72
C ALA A 316 141.74 -9.04 59.76
N ARG A 317 140.95 -8.35 60.59
CA ARG A 317 141.48 -7.64 61.77
C ARG A 317 141.97 -8.61 62.85
N LEU A 318 141.26 -9.72 63.06
CA LEU A 318 141.60 -10.73 64.06
C LEU A 318 142.92 -11.46 63.72
N THR A 319 143.16 -11.82 62.45
CA THR A 319 144.44 -12.41 62.01
C THR A 319 145.61 -11.44 62.16
N ASN A 320 145.41 -10.15 61.90
CA ASN A 320 146.44 -9.11 62.14
C ASN A 320 146.72 -8.86 63.63
N LEU A 321 145.72 -9.01 64.51
CA LEU A 321 145.93 -8.96 65.97
C LEU A 321 146.69 -10.20 66.48
N LEU A 322 146.48 -11.36 65.87
CA LEU A 322 147.25 -12.58 66.19
C LEU A 322 148.70 -12.50 65.71
N SER A 323 148.97 -11.90 64.54
CA SER A 323 150.35 -11.74 64.05
C SER A 323 151.14 -10.71 64.86
N THR A 324 150.52 -9.58 65.24
CA THR A 324 151.15 -8.56 66.10
C THR A 324 151.39 -9.06 67.53
N LYS A 325 150.48 -9.89 68.08
CA LYS A 325 150.74 -10.63 69.32
C LYS A 325 152.01 -11.49 69.19
N GLY A 326 152.13 -12.29 68.13
CA GLY A 326 153.28 -13.17 67.90
C GLY A 326 154.61 -12.44 67.63
N THR A 327 154.60 -11.14 67.34
CA THR A 327 155.82 -10.31 67.32
C THR A 327 156.16 -9.71 68.69
N LEU A 328 155.17 -9.41 69.53
CA LEU A 328 155.38 -8.91 70.89
C LEU A 328 155.94 -10.00 71.81
N GLU A 329 155.47 -11.25 71.68
CA GLU A 329 155.97 -12.36 72.51
C GLU A 329 157.50 -12.55 72.33
N ARG A 330 158.03 -12.47 71.10
CA ARG A 330 159.48 -12.57 70.86
C ARG A 330 160.30 -11.41 71.42
N SER A 331 159.76 -10.18 71.48
CA SER A 331 160.50 -9.05 72.04
C SER A 331 160.63 -9.14 73.57
N ILE A 332 159.74 -9.87 74.24
CA ILE A 332 159.82 -10.17 75.67
C ILE A 332 160.94 -11.19 75.94
N ASP A 333 161.07 -12.24 75.14
CA ASP A 333 162.17 -13.21 75.24
C ASP A 333 163.55 -12.54 75.05
N GLU A 334 163.68 -11.65 74.06
CA GLU A 334 164.90 -10.86 73.84
C GLU A 334 165.21 -9.89 75.00
N ALA A 335 164.20 -9.37 75.70
CA ALA A 335 164.39 -8.53 76.88
C ALA A 335 164.85 -9.36 78.09
N GLY A 336 164.30 -10.57 78.27
CA GLY A 336 164.70 -11.50 79.33
C GLY A 336 166.18 -11.88 79.26
N ALA A 337 166.70 -12.15 78.06
CA ALA A 337 168.12 -12.44 77.85
C ALA A 337 169.05 -11.29 78.28
N ARG A 338 168.65 -10.03 78.06
CA ARG A 338 169.42 -8.84 78.46
C ARG A 338 169.42 -8.63 79.98
N HIS A 339 168.34 -9.00 80.66
CA HIS A 339 168.22 -8.88 82.11
C HIS A 339 169.23 -9.78 82.86
N PHE A 340 169.46 -11.01 82.38
CA PHE A 340 170.41 -11.94 82.99
C PHE A 340 171.86 -11.46 82.88
N ALA A 341 172.26 -10.81 81.79
CA ALA A 341 173.60 -10.25 81.64
C ALA A 341 173.87 -9.14 82.67
N LEU A 342 172.93 -8.21 82.87
CA LEU A 342 173.08 -7.11 83.82
C LEU A 342 173.15 -7.58 85.28
N GLN A 343 172.53 -8.71 85.62
CA GLN A 343 172.60 -9.26 86.99
C GLN A 343 173.99 -9.80 87.36
N SER A 344 174.80 -10.25 86.40
CA SER A 344 176.15 -10.76 86.71
C SER A 344 177.17 -9.64 86.98
N GLU A 345 177.01 -8.46 86.37
CA GLU A 345 177.90 -7.31 86.58
C GLU A 345 177.68 -6.64 87.95
N ILE A 346 176.42 -6.56 88.41
CA ILE A 346 176.06 -5.97 89.71
C ILE A 346 176.72 -6.73 90.88
N ALA A 347 176.74 -8.06 90.81
CA ALA A 347 177.29 -8.91 91.87
C ALA A 347 178.81 -8.70 92.12
N ALA A 348 179.56 -8.27 91.10
CA ALA A 348 180.98 -7.96 91.26
C ALA A 348 181.20 -6.62 91.99
N LEU A 349 180.44 -5.59 91.62
CA LEU A 349 180.59 -4.22 92.13
C LEU A 349 180.23 -4.09 93.62
N GLU A 350 179.25 -4.87 94.11
CA GLU A 350 178.87 -4.88 95.53
C GLU A 350 180.00 -5.31 96.47
N SER A 351 181.00 -6.07 96.00
CA SER A 351 182.14 -6.46 96.85
C SER A 351 183.03 -5.25 97.19
N HIS A 352 183.28 -4.37 96.20
CA HIS A 352 184.19 -3.24 96.31
C HIS A 352 183.65 -2.08 97.17
N LEU A 353 182.32 -1.94 97.25
CA LEU A 353 181.69 -0.88 98.03
C LEU A 353 181.66 -1.12 99.55
N ARG A 354 181.85 -2.37 100.02
CA ARG A 354 181.73 -2.70 101.45
C ARG A 354 182.95 -2.30 102.29
N GLU A 355 184.14 -2.21 101.71
CA GLU A 355 185.34 -1.81 102.46
C GLU A 355 185.44 -0.27 102.60
N LEU A 356 185.23 0.48 101.51
CA LEU A 356 185.24 1.95 101.52
C LEU A 356 184.17 2.57 102.43
N ALA A 357 183.02 1.90 102.60
CA ALA A 357 181.93 2.35 103.48
C ALA A 357 182.33 2.44 104.97
N SER A 358 183.39 1.73 105.40
CA SER A 358 183.84 1.72 106.80
C SER A 358 184.71 2.92 107.21
N ALA A 359 185.22 3.71 106.25
CA ALA A 359 186.09 4.86 106.51
C ALA A 359 185.31 6.18 106.69
N ALA A 360 184.03 6.23 106.27
CA ALA A 360 183.24 7.46 106.17
C ALA A 360 182.35 7.77 107.38
N GLU A 361 182.46 7.01 108.48
CA GLU A 361 181.58 7.13 109.67
C GLU A 361 181.91 8.35 110.58
N SER A 362 182.61 9.38 110.08
CA SER A 362 183.23 10.42 110.93
C SER A 362 182.99 11.90 110.57
N ALA A 363 182.29 12.21 109.47
CA ALA A 363 181.80 13.57 109.11
C ALA A 363 180.74 13.46 107.98
N GLU A 364 179.58 14.14 107.93
CA GLU A 364 178.97 15.23 108.73
C GLU A 364 177.43 15.00 108.92
N LYS A 365 176.70 15.88 109.64
CA LYS A 365 175.22 15.78 109.86
C LYS A 365 174.45 17.13 109.65
N ALA A 366 173.67 17.36 108.56
CA ALA A 366 172.58 18.41 108.40
C ALA A 366 171.81 18.59 107.01
N ARG A 367 170.42 18.66 106.96
CA ARG A 367 169.39 19.48 106.10
C ARG A 367 168.73 19.13 104.65
N ASN A 368 167.34 19.17 104.44
CA ASN A 368 166.32 19.62 103.33
C ASN A 368 165.44 18.80 102.19
N GLU A 369 164.30 19.33 101.55
CA GLU A 369 163.05 18.67 100.84
C GLU A 369 162.15 19.38 99.63
N GLU A 370 161.12 18.76 98.86
CA GLU A 370 160.03 19.29 97.83
C GLU A 370 158.91 18.24 97.23
N GLY A 371 157.82 18.27 96.30
CA GLY A 371 156.93 19.11 95.31
C GLY A 371 155.73 18.37 94.43
N LEU A 372 154.66 18.97 93.70
CA LEU A 372 153.34 18.31 93.09
C LEU A 372 152.53 18.62 91.63
N PRO A 373 151.15 18.91 91.35
CA PRO A 373 150.14 18.41 90.23
C PRO A 373 149.08 19.40 89.40
N LEU A 374 147.91 19.23 88.59
CA LEU A 374 147.06 18.37 87.56
C LEU A 374 145.64 18.99 86.94
N LEU A 375 144.90 18.59 85.78
CA LEU A 375 143.50 19.13 85.21
C LEU A 375 142.65 18.50 83.91
N PHE A 376 141.33 18.83 83.50
CA PHE A 376 140.35 18.26 82.37
C PHE A 376 139.02 19.07 81.72
N GLY A 377 138.14 18.62 80.70
CA GLY A 377 136.79 19.24 80.10
C GLY A 377 135.85 18.65 78.84
N VAL A 378 134.58 19.14 78.41
CA VAL A 378 133.54 18.67 77.26
C VAL A 378 132.25 19.65 76.83
N GLU A 379 131.09 19.64 75.97
CA GLU A 379 130.08 18.88 74.99
C GLU A 379 129.02 19.70 73.95
N THR A 380 127.80 19.25 73.37
CA THR A 380 126.95 19.69 72.08
C THR A 380 125.28 19.73 71.90
N GLN A 381 124.54 19.98 70.70
CA GLN A 381 122.96 20.06 70.41
C GLN A 381 122.16 20.10 68.94
N ARG A 382 120.80 20.49 68.67
CA ARG A 382 119.81 20.19 67.44
C ARG A 382 118.59 21.17 66.83
N VAL A 383 117.53 20.80 65.95
CA VAL A 383 116.58 21.65 64.96
C VAL A 383 115.02 21.22 64.48
N ALA A 384 114.15 21.95 63.61
CA ALA A 384 112.62 21.76 63.18
C ALA A 384 111.91 22.33 61.76
N ARG A 385 110.52 22.32 61.41
CA ARG A 385 109.72 22.75 60.08
C ARG A 385 108.06 22.85 59.89
N GLU A 386 107.36 23.53 58.86
CA GLU A 386 105.84 23.92 58.59
C GLU A 386 105.10 24.03 57.08
N TRP A 387 103.72 24.31 56.79
CA TRP A 387 102.92 24.75 55.47
C TRP A 387 101.27 25.02 55.33
N ASP A 388 100.56 25.48 54.17
CA ASP A 388 99.03 25.95 53.95
C ASP A 388 98.18 25.95 52.49
N CYS A 389 96.88 26.52 52.23
CA CYS A 389 95.79 26.34 51.07
C CYS A 389 94.73 27.48 50.44
N TYR A 390 93.62 27.25 49.57
CA TYR A 390 92.67 28.26 48.75
C TYR A 390 91.12 27.96 48.16
N ALA A 391 90.33 28.81 47.33
CA ALA A 391 88.78 28.80 46.90
C ALA A 391 88.12 29.36 45.45
N LEU A 392 86.73 29.58 45.17
CA LEU A 392 85.92 29.84 43.81
C LEU A 392 84.39 30.51 43.68
N GLU A 393 83.68 30.83 42.48
CA GLU A 393 82.31 31.63 42.22
C GLU A 393 81.37 31.58 40.82
N SER A 394 80.15 32.29 40.54
CA SER A 394 79.19 32.33 39.26
C SER A 394 77.98 33.43 39.02
N GLU A 395 77.27 33.66 37.83
CA GLU A 395 76.22 34.76 37.44
C GLU A 395 75.02 34.57 36.37
N PHE A 396 73.84 35.29 36.47
CA PHE A 396 72.99 36.08 35.45
C PHE A 396 71.53 36.53 35.96
N HIS A 397 70.78 37.44 35.27
CA HIS A 397 69.56 38.15 35.86
C HIS A 397 68.40 38.68 34.94
N THR A 398 67.21 38.91 35.54
CA THR A 398 66.15 39.91 35.19
C THR A 398 65.46 40.43 36.46
N GLU A 399 65.07 41.71 36.54
CA GLU A 399 64.94 42.46 37.83
C GLU A 399 63.56 42.50 38.52
N GLU A 400 62.54 41.77 38.06
CA GLU A 400 61.39 41.41 38.92
C GLU A 400 61.60 39.99 39.44
N GLU A 401 61.84 39.86 40.76
CA GLU A 401 61.97 38.56 41.44
C GLU A 401 60.62 37.83 41.43
N LEU A 402 60.43 36.99 40.40
CA LEU A 402 59.20 36.25 40.12
C LEU A 402 59.06 35.01 41.03
N ASP A 403 58.99 35.27 42.34
CA ASP A 403 58.88 34.26 43.39
C ASP A 403 57.74 33.27 43.15
N ALA A 404 57.99 32.00 43.45
CA ALA A 404 57.06 30.90 43.21
C ALA A 404 55.67 31.13 43.85
N ASP A 405 55.58 31.79 45.00
CA ASP A 405 54.29 32.14 45.63
C ASP A 405 53.49 33.15 44.80
N LYS A 406 54.16 34.10 44.13
CA LYS A 406 53.51 35.04 43.20
C LYS A 406 53.08 34.33 41.91
N VAL A 407 53.88 33.40 41.40
CA VAL A 407 53.48 32.53 40.27
C VAL A 407 52.25 31.69 40.65
N ALA A 408 52.19 31.15 41.87
CA ALA A 408 51.04 30.37 42.35
C ALA A 408 49.76 31.23 42.45
N GLU A 409 49.85 32.45 42.99
CA GLU A 409 48.72 33.40 43.04
C GLU A 409 48.21 33.74 41.62
N LEU A 410 49.11 34.00 40.68
CA LEU A 410 48.76 34.30 39.29
C LEU A 410 48.14 33.10 38.55
N VAL A 411 48.55 31.87 38.88
CA VAL A 411 47.90 30.65 38.37
C VAL A 411 46.51 30.47 38.99
N ALA A 412 46.33 30.71 40.29
CA ALA A 412 45.02 30.60 40.96
C ALA A 412 43.97 31.57 40.39
N ILE A 413 44.38 32.69 39.79
CA ILE A 413 43.51 33.66 39.10
C ILE A 413 43.05 33.17 37.71
N LEU A 414 43.62 32.08 37.16
CA LEU A 414 43.22 31.55 35.85
C LEU A 414 41.78 31.00 35.87
N PRO A 415 40.97 31.27 34.82
CA PRO A 415 39.52 31.08 34.88
C PRO A 415 39.12 29.60 34.98
N GLY A 416 38.69 29.21 36.18
CA GLY A 416 38.22 27.85 36.49
C GLY A 416 39.18 27.01 37.32
N LEU A 417 40.37 27.52 37.69
CA LEU A 417 41.23 26.89 38.68
C LEU A 417 40.80 27.30 40.10
N ASP A 418 40.96 26.39 41.05
CA ASP A 418 40.60 26.58 42.46
C ASP A 418 41.82 26.73 43.37
N GLY A 419 43.02 26.46 42.84
CA GLY A 419 44.30 26.57 43.54
C GLY A 419 45.38 25.74 42.85
N CYS A 420 46.65 25.99 43.17
CA CYS A 420 47.77 25.27 42.57
C CYS A 420 48.96 25.06 43.52
N MET A 421 49.87 24.15 43.15
CA MET A 421 51.13 23.90 43.86
C MET A 421 52.28 23.78 42.85
N LEU A 422 53.41 24.41 43.13
CA LEU A 422 54.64 24.37 42.34
C LEU A 422 55.71 23.55 43.08
N VAL A 423 56.36 22.61 42.38
CA VAL A 423 57.34 21.70 42.99
C VAL A 423 58.50 21.40 42.04
N LYS A 424 59.72 21.33 42.57
CA LYS A 424 60.89 20.83 41.83
C LYS A 424 61.09 19.33 42.08
N ASN A 425 61.49 18.57 41.05
CA ASN A 425 61.65 17.12 41.13
C ASN A 425 62.62 16.73 42.26
N HIS A 426 62.22 15.79 43.12
CA HIS A 426 62.93 15.42 44.35
C HIS A 426 63.15 16.54 45.39
N GLY A 427 62.83 17.79 45.06
CA GLY A 427 63.12 18.99 45.85
C GLY A 427 62.02 19.37 46.85
N PRO A 428 62.02 20.61 47.36
CA PRO A 428 60.91 21.17 48.13
C PRO A 428 59.72 21.54 47.24
N VAL A 429 58.55 21.68 47.87
CA VAL A 429 57.45 22.47 47.31
C VAL A 429 57.92 23.93 47.29
N LEU A 430 57.82 24.57 46.13
CA LEU A 430 58.25 25.97 45.92
C LEU A 430 57.15 26.95 46.36
N ALA A 431 55.89 26.58 46.14
CA ALA A 431 54.70 27.33 46.57
C ALA A 431 53.48 26.40 46.62
N SER A 432 52.51 26.67 47.49
CA SER A 432 51.24 25.94 47.51
C SER A 432 50.05 26.80 47.94
N GLN A 433 49.05 26.84 47.08
CA GLN A 433 47.69 27.32 47.31
C GLN A 433 46.67 26.21 46.98
N LEU A 434 47.11 24.94 47.01
CA LEU A 434 46.27 23.78 46.67
C LEU A 434 45.45 23.32 47.89
N PRO A 435 44.15 22.98 47.75
CA PRO A 435 43.34 22.48 48.86
C PRO A 435 43.96 21.27 49.57
N GLU A 436 44.02 21.30 50.91
CA GLU A 436 44.70 20.29 51.73
C GLU A 436 44.22 18.85 51.47
N ARG A 437 42.95 18.68 51.09
CA ARG A 437 42.36 17.38 50.72
C ARG A 437 43.09 16.67 49.58
N LEU A 438 43.79 17.41 48.72
CA LEU A 438 44.57 16.86 47.59
C LEU A 438 46.01 16.50 47.99
N HIS A 439 46.55 17.04 49.09
CA HIS A 439 47.94 16.78 49.53
C HIS A 439 48.19 15.32 49.92
N SER A 440 47.14 14.55 50.23
CA SER A 440 47.21 13.10 50.45
C SER A 440 47.57 12.32 49.18
N HIS A 441 46.95 12.68 48.05
CA HIS A 441 47.10 12.01 46.75
C HIS A 441 48.47 12.28 46.10
N LEU A 442 49.12 13.40 46.46
CA LEU A 442 50.41 13.81 45.91
C LEU A 442 51.63 13.23 46.65
N LYS A 443 51.41 12.29 47.59
CA LYS A 443 52.47 11.61 48.35
C LYS A 443 53.14 10.50 47.53
N VAL A 444 54.24 10.86 46.86
CA VAL A 444 55.12 9.96 46.11
C VAL A 444 56.39 9.57 46.90
N PRO A 445 56.88 8.32 46.79
CA PRO A 445 58.19 7.92 47.30
C PRO A 445 59.31 8.81 46.74
N ASN A 446 60.30 9.12 47.58
CA ASN A 446 61.49 9.90 47.24
C ASN A 446 61.20 11.25 46.52
N ARG A 447 59.99 11.81 46.71
CA ARG A 447 59.50 13.02 46.02
C ARG A 447 59.63 12.94 44.48
N ASN A 448 59.51 11.73 43.90
CA ASN A 448 59.50 11.54 42.46
C ASN A 448 58.10 11.79 41.89
N TYR A 449 57.82 13.02 41.48
CA TYR A 449 56.49 13.41 41.00
C TYR A 449 56.16 12.90 39.59
N GLN A 450 57.14 12.37 38.84
CA GLN A 450 56.88 11.69 37.55
C GLN A 450 55.94 10.49 37.72
N LEU A 451 56.08 9.77 38.85
CA LEU A 451 55.24 8.61 39.18
C LEU A 451 53.74 8.96 39.29
N LEU A 452 53.36 10.22 39.50
CA LEU A 452 51.94 10.60 39.52
C LEU A 452 51.27 10.53 38.15
N PHE A 453 52.03 10.60 37.05
CA PHE A 453 51.47 10.43 35.71
C PHE A 453 50.98 8.99 35.44
N GLU A 454 51.50 8.02 36.20
CA GLU A 454 51.25 6.59 36.07
C GLU A 454 50.42 6.02 37.24
N ARG A 455 50.54 6.62 38.43
CA ARG A 455 49.92 6.15 39.69
C ARG A 455 48.55 6.77 39.99
N LEU A 456 48.18 7.90 39.36
CA LEU A 456 46.84 8.46 39.53
C LEU A 456 45.87 7.76 38.57
N GLU A 457 44.85 7.14 39.16
CA GLU A 457 43.70 6.54 38.47
C GLU A 457 42.77 7.65 37.90
N ASP A 458 41.75 7.26 37.12
CA ASP A 458 40.80 8.16 36.44
C ASP A 458 41.45 9.32 35.64
N LYS A 459 42.40 8.98 34.76
CA LYS A 459 42.97 9.92 33.77
C LYS A 459 41.92 10.35 32.74
N LEU A 460 41.58 11.64 32.70
CA LEU A 460 40.55 12.22 31.84
C LEU A 460 41.09 12.68 30.48
N GLU A 461 42.22 13.39 30.46
CA GLU A 461 42.83 13.99 29.26
C GLU A 461 44.37 14.06 29.39
N GLU A 462 45.10 13.95 28.28
CA GLU A 462 46.55 14.16 28.21
C GLU A 462 46.91 15.08 27.04
N TYR A 463 47.79 16.05 27.29
CA TYR A 463 48.29 17.01 26.32
C TYR A 463 49.83 16.96 26.31
N ASN A 464 50.39 16.44 25.22
CA ASN A 464 51.82 16.51 24.95
C ASN A 464 52.08 17.78 24.12
N LEU A 465 52.51 18.85 24.79
CA LEU A 465 52.84 20.13 24.17
C LEU A 465 54.37 20.28 24.03
N GLN A 466 54.81 21.24 23.21
CA GLN A 466 56.24 21.48 23.03
C GLN A 466 56.88 21.86 24.38
N ASN A 467 57.85 21.05 24.80
CA ASN A 467 58.58 21.15 26.07
C ASN A 467 57.74 20.97 27.36
N ALA A 468 56.47 20.56 27.27
CA ALA A 468 55.61 20.35 28.45
C ALA A 468 54.64 19.17 28.29
N ARG A 469 54.60 18.28 29.28
CA ARG A 469 53.59 17.21 29.40
C ARG A 469 52.51 17.65 30.39
N LEU A 470 51.24 17.54 30.01
CA LEU A 470 50.12 17.79 30.92
C LEU A 470 49.16 16.60 30.92
N ALA A 471 48.64 16.23 32.09
CA ALA A 471 47.57 15.25 32.21
C ALA A 471 46.58 15.64 33.31
N THR A 472 45.30 15.45 33.04
CA THR A 472 44.19 15.77 33.95
C THR A 472 43.61 14.48 34.49
N TYR A 473 43.50 14.38 35.82
CA TYR A 473 42.99 13.24 36.56
C TYR A 473 41.76 13.64 37.36
N LYS A 474 40.82 12.73 37.59
CA LYS A 474 39.69 12.94 38.48
C LYS A 474 40.04 12.50 39.89
N ILE A 475 39.87 13.37 40.88
CA ILE A 475 40.10 13.06 42.29
C ILE A 475 38.81 13.39 43.07
N GLY A 476 37.93 12.39 43.17
CA GLY A 476 36.61 12.53 43.77
C GLY A 476 35.68 13.43 42.92
N GLU A 477 35.36 14.60 43.44
CA GLU A 477 34.52 15.61 42.77
C GLU A 477 35.33 16.70 42.04
N GLU A 478 36.65 16.75 42.23
CA GLU A 478 37.54 17.71 41.58
C GLU A 478 38.35 17.06 40.45
N ALA A 479 38.80 17.88 39.50
CA ALA A 479 39.86 17.51 38.57
C ALA A 479 41.19 18.10 39.03
N LEU A 480 42.27 17.37 38.80
CA LEU A 480 43.64 17.80 39.02
C LEU A 480 44.41 17.69 37.70
N THR A 481 44.87 18.82 37.16
CA THR A 481 45.85 18.80 36.07
C THR A 481 47.26 18.87 36.65
N ILE A 482 48.10 17.90 36.27
CA ILE A 482 49.55 17.95 36.46
C ILE A 482 50.17 18.45 35.16
N ALA A 483 51.00 19.49 35.24
CA ALA A 483 51.87 19.94 34.16
C ALA A 483 53.33 19.73 34.57
N GLN A 484 54.18 19.26 33.65
CA GLN A 484 55.60 19.04 33.85
C GLN A 484 56.41 19.63 32.69
N ALA A 485 57.48 20.35 33.01
CA ALA A 485 58.57 20.69 32.09
C ALA A 485 59.91 20.47 32.79
N ASN A 486 60.83 19.75 32.14
CA ASN A 486 62.13 19.32 32.70
C ASN A 486 61.98 18.74 34.12
N HIS A 487 62.41 19.49 35.14
CA HIS A 487 62.37 19.14 36.55
C HIS A 487 61.32 19.93 37.36
N ALA A 488 60.51 20.78 36.74
CA ALA A 488 59.42 21.51 37.40
C ALA A 488 58.07 20.82 37.18
N PHE A 489 57.24 20.83 38.23
CA PHE A 489 55.85 20.37 38.23
C PHE A 489 54.93 21.47 38.72
N LEU A 490 53.81 21.66 38.03
CA LEU A 490 52.71 22.53 38.39
C LEU A 490 51.44 21.68 38.52
N PHE A 491 50.90 21.61 39.73
CA PHE A 491 49.64 20.94 40.05
C PHE A 491 48.54 21.99 40.12
N ALA A 492 47.46 21.82 39.36
CA ALA A 492 46.32 22.74 39.34
C ALA A 492 45.00 22.00 39.63
N SER A 493 44.29 22.40 40.68
CA SER A 493 42.94 21.91 41.00
C SER A 493 41.89 22.72 40.25
N HIS A 494 40.83 22.08 39.78
CA HIS A 494 39.66 22.72 39.15
C HIS A 494 38.39 21.88 39.29
N LYS A 495 37.23 22.51 39.55
CA LYS A 495 35.93 21.81 39.64
C LYS A 495 35.39 21.27 38.31
N GLN A 496 36.04 21.53 37.17
CA GLN A 496 35.53 21.16 35.85
C GLN A 496 36.27 19.91 35.35
N ALA A 497 35.57 18.91 34.80
CA ALA A 497 36.24 17.68 34.31
C ALA A 497 37.24 17.90 33.15
N ARG A 498 37.25 19.10 32.57
CA ARG A 498 38.15 19.52 31.47
C ARG A 498 38.56 20.97 31.69
N LEU A 499 39.82 21.28 31.36
CA LEU A 499 40.31 22.66 31.39
C LEU A 499 39.60 23.52 30.33
N ARG A 500 39.39 24.80 30.63
CA ARG A 500 38.84 25.74 29.64
C ARG A 500 39.81 25.93 28.46
N PRO A 501 39.31 26.15 27.23
CA PRO A 501 40.16 26.37 26.06
C PRO A 501 41.25 27.43 26.30
N GLY A 502 42.49 27.08 26.00
CA GLY A 502 43.67 27.93 26.20
C GLY A 502 44.29 27.88 27.61
N VAL A 503 43.60 27.37 28.64
CA VAL A 503 44.19 27.26 30.01
C VAL A 503 45.32 26.21 30.03
N ALA A 504 45.15 25.07 29.35
CA ALA A 504 46.21 24.06 29.23
C ALA A 504 47.51 24.64 28.63
N ASN A 505 47.40 25.45 27.57
CA ASN A 505 48.56 26.10 26.95
C ASN A 505 49.22 27.12 27.90
N LYS A 506 48.43 27.86 28.70
CA LYS A 506 49.00 28.77 29.72
C LYS A 506 49.74 28.02 30.81
N LEU A 507 49.17 26.93 31.34
CA LEU A 507 49.84 26.08 32.34
C LEU A 507 51.14 25.48 31.77
N ALA A 508 51.16 25.10 30.50
CA ALA A 508 52.35 24.63 29.79
C ALA A 508 53.45 25.71 29.74
N SER A 509 53.12 26.93 29.31
CA SER A 509 54.09 28.04 29.30
C SER A 509 54.60 28.36 30.70
N ILE A 510 53.73 28.39 31.72
CA ILE A 510 54.12 28.72 33.10
C ILE A 510 55.08 27.67 33.67
N VAL A 511 54.81 26.36 33.50
CA VAL A 511 55.74 25.33 34.00
C VAL A 511 57.07 25.33 33.24
N VAL A 512 57.09 25.71 31.95
CA VAL A 512 58.32 25.88 31.16
C VAL A 512 59.15 27.07 31.66
N GLU A 513 58.55 28.20 32.00
CA GLU A 513 59.32 29.34 32.56
C GLU A 513 59.80 29.06 33.99
N VAL A 514 58.98 28.44 34.85
CA VAL A 514 59.40 27.99 36.20
C VAL A 514 60.56 26.99 36.11
N ALA A 515 60.59 26.12 35.10
CA ALA A 515 61.70 25.19 34.86
C ALA A 515 63.02 25.89 34.43
N LYS A 516 62.97 27.14 33.96
CA LYS A 516 64.18 27.96 33.71
C LYS A 516 64.60 28.76 34.94
N MET A 517 63.65 29.19 35.77
CA MET A 517 63.91 29.93 37.00
C MET A 517 64.54 29.08 38.10
N TYR A 518 64.18 27.79 38.17
CA TYR A 518 64.66 26.86 39.19
C TYR A 518 65.33 25.60 38.57
N PRO A 519 66.40 25.75 37.77
CA PRO A 519 67.03 24.66 36.99
C PRO A 519 67.60 23.54 37.87
#